data_AF-A0A3Q8XV86-F1
#
_entry.id   AF-A0A3Q8XV86-F1
#
_cell.length_a   1.000
_cell.length_b   1.000
_cell.length_c   1.000
_cell.angle_alpha   90.00
_cell.angle_beta   90.00
_cell.angle_gamma   90.00
#
_symmetry.space_group_name_H-M   'P 1'
#
loop_
_entity.id
_entity.type
_entity.pdbx_description
1 polymer ?
#
loop_
_entity_poly.entity_id
_entity_poly.type
_entity_poly.pdbx_seq_one_letter_code
_entity_poly.pdbx_strand_id
1 'polypeptide(L)'
;MSKRLSRFRKSVSRFCDKNLRQTKESKQAFVGQPANACLALALILPLVLASALPASAAVKASDVIQRAIDGFVRPAYARLHDHADSLTKAMRTLCDAPSQDHLDAARAEFSGTVDAWSVVEIIRIGPITQDNRLERMLFWPDRKSIGLRQVQAALANKDQTAADPAQLAAKSVAMQGLGALEFVLYGDGAETLAGKDDPYRCAYGAAVAGNIDTIAADVSDAWNKPDGFAELWANPGPRNALYRDGTEAVTELVGVFINELEMVRDVRLKGFLGGNPEADKPKQAIYWRSQNTARSLTGNLAGMNALFQASQLGDALSPDARWMAESIHIQLVNGAADATAIRGPIDKALVDPALRQKLDHFSLVTSSLSTLIGTRLTAEFGLTAGFSSLDGD
;
A
#
# COMPACT_ATOMS: atom_id res chain seq x y z
N MET A 1 -4.21 -40.33 42.14
CA MET A 1 -5.17 -39.44 42.84
C MET A 1 -5.70 -38.40 41.85
N SER A 2 -6.99 -38.06 41.95
CA SER A 2 -7.70 -36.80 41.56
C SER A 2 -7.17 -35.94 40.40
N LYS A 3 -7.95 -35.71 39.33
CA LYS A 3 -8.93 -34.59 39.16
C LYS A 3 -8.24 -33.21 39.23
N ARG A 4 -8.40 -32.22 38.34
CA ARG A 4 -9.38 -31.82 37.28
C ARG A 4 -8.58 -30.91 36.29
N LEU A 5 -9.01 -30.49 35.10
CA LEU A 5 -10.23 -30.67 34.28
C LEU A 5 -9.83 -30.46 32.80
N SER A 6 -10.58 -31.01 31.83
CA SER A 6 -10.52 -30.60 30.41
C SER A 6 -11.93 -30.32 29.88
N ARG A 7 -12.10 -29.22 29.14
CA ARG A 7 -13.30 -28.91 28.35
C ARG A 7 -12.91 -28.09 27.13
N PHE A 8 -13.02 -28.67 25.94
CA PHE A 8 -14.09 -28.32 24.97
C PHE A 8 -13.97 -29.27 23.77
N ARG A 9 -15.08 -29.91 23.38
CA ARG A 9 -15.13 -30.78 22.20
C ARG A 9 -16.46 -30.53 21.47
N LYS A 10 -16.33 -30.17 20.18
CA LYS A 10 -17.31 -30.29 19.07
C LYS A 10 -18.81 -30.15 19.37
N SER A 11 -19.46 -29.24 18.65
CA SER A 11 -20.74 -29.57 17.99
C SER A 11 -20.89 -28.80 16.68
N VAL A 12 -21.13 -29.52 15.58
CA VAL A 12 -21.59 -29.01 14.28
C VAL A 12 -22.88 -29.78 14.00
N SER A 13 -24.01 -29.10 13.78
CA SER A 13 -25.20 -29.77 13.24
C SER A 13 -26.29 -28.80 12.75
N ARG A 14 -26.67 -29.01 11.47
CA ARG A 14 -28.01 -28.85 10.86
C ARG A 14 -28.68 -27.48 10.82
N PHE A 15 -28.82 -27.01 9.58
CA PHE A 15 -29.91 -26.16 9.14
C PHE A 15 -30.84 -27.00 8.24
N CYS A 16 -32.11 -27.20 8.61
CA CYS A 16 -33.18 -27.65 7.69
C CYS A 16 -34.59 -27.63 8.33
N ASP A 17 -35.50 -26.97 7.60
CA ASP A 17 -36.92 -27.30 7.41
C ASP A 17 -38.00 -26.86 8.42
N LYS A 18 -39.22 -26.69 7.87
CA LYS A 18 -40.54 -26.27 8.41
C LYS A 18 -40.78 -24.75 8.48
N ASN A 19 -41.91 -24.20 8.01
CA ASN A 19 -43.20 -24.80 7.61
C ASN A 19 -43.81 -24.17 6.34
N LEU A 20 -44.47 -25.01 5.51
CA LEU A 20 -45.59 -24.57 4.67
C LEU A 20 -46.86 -24.37 5.52
N ARG A 21 -47.73 -23.44 5.12
CA ARG A 21 -49.19 -23.62 5.24
C ARG A 21 -49.89 -23.22 3.94
N GLN A 22 -50.65 -24.16 3.39
CA GLN A 22 -51.61 -23.94 2.32
C GLN A 22 -52.96 -23.51 2.90
N THR A 23 -53.74 -22.75 2.14
CA THR A 23 -55.20 -22.88 2.11
C THR A 23 -55.68 -22.97 0.66
N LYS A 24 -56.43 -24.04 0.37
CA LYS A 24 -57.36 -24.11 -0.78
C LYS A 24 -58.54 -23.12 -0.49
N GLU A 25 -59.50 -22.80 -1.35
CA GLU A 25 -60.18 -23.49 -2.46
C GLU A 25 -60.54 -22.41 -3.53
N SER A 26 -61.00 -22.67 -4.76
CA SER A 26 -62.03 -23.64 -5.18
C SER A 26 -62.01 -23.83 -6.72
N LYS A 27 -62.64 -24.92 -7.20
CA LYS A 27 -62.87 -25.17 -8.64
C LYS A 27 -64.28 -24.73 -9.02
N GLN A 28 -64.46 -24.23 -10.25
CA GLN A 28 -65.61 -24.58 -11.08
C GLN A 28 -65.29 -24.34 -12.56
N ALA A 29 -65.81 -25.21 -13.43
CA ALA A 29 -65.71 -25.10 -14.87
C ALA A 29 -67.11 -24.98 -15.46
N PHE A 30 -67.27 -24.20 -16.54
CA PHE A 30 -68.47 -24.24 -17.37
C PHE A 30 -68.15 -23.96 -18.84
N VAL A 31 -69.10 -24.31 -19.70
CA VAL A 31 -68.95 -24.56 -21.15
C VAL A 31 -69.53 -23.40 -21.98
N GLY A 32 -68.99 -23.16 -23.18
CA GLY A 32 -69.78 -22.60 -24.29
C GLY A 32 -69.24 -21.33 -25.00
N GLN A 33 -69.10 -21.44 -26.33
CA GLN A 33 -68.95 -20.36 -27.33
C GLN A 33 -70.29 -19.56 -27.51
N PRO A 34 -70.39 -18.49 -28.33
CA PRO A 34 -69.45 -18.01 -29.37
C PRO A 34 -69.16 -16.48 -29.43
N ALA A 35 -68.21 -16.16 -30.32
CA ALA A 35 -68.09 -14.94 -31.14
C ALA A 35 -68.57 -13.57 -30.60
N ASN A 36 -67.62 -12.64 -30.45
CA ASN A 36 -67.80 -11.26 -30.89
C ASN A 36 -66.46 -10.68 -31.34
N ALA A 37 -66.44 -10.08 -32.53
CA ALA A 37 -65.25 -9.45 -33.11
C ALA A 37 -65.14 -8.00 -32.63
N CYS A 38 -64.16 -7.70 -31.79
CA CYS A 38 -63.73 -6.33 -31.51
C CYS A 38 -62.44 -6.04 -32.28
N LEU A 39 -62.46 -5.01 -33.14
CA LEU A 39 -61.24 -4.47 -33.75
C LEU A 39 -60.36 -3.86 -32.64
N ALA A 40 -59.29 -4.55 -32.27
CA ALA A 40 -58.22 -3.95 -31.49
C ALA A 40 -57.32 -3.14 -32.44
N LEU A 41 -57.43 -1.82 -32.39
CA LEU A 41 -56.56 -0.91 -33.15
C LEU A 41 -55.15 -0.95 -32.53
N ALA A 42 -54.25 -1.75 -33.11
CA ALA A 42 -52.90 -1.90 -32.61
C ALA A 42 -52.08 -0.62 -32.85
N LEU A 43 -51.92 0.21 -31.82
CA LEU A 43 -50.89 1.26 -31.81
C LEU A 43 -49.51 0.59 -31.78
N ILE A 44 -48.88 0.50 -32.94
CA ILE A 44 -47.46 0.18 -33.07
C ILE A 44 -46.69 1.41 -32.59
N LEU A 45 -46.42 1.48 -31.29
CA LEU A 45 -45.50 2.46 -30.74
C LEU A 45 -44.08 2.06 -31.18
N PRO A 46 -43.33 2.91 -31.89
CA PRO A 46 -41.95 2.59 -32.23
C PRO A 46 -41.13 2.61 -30.94
N LEU A 47 -40.77 1.42 -30.45
CA LEU A 47 -39.82 1.28 -29.37
C LEU A 47 -38.44 1.68 -29.90
N VAL A 48 -38.16 3.00 -29.84
CA VAL A 48 -36.83 3.53 -30.10
C VAL A 48 -35.93 3.00 -29.00
N LEU A 49 -35.26 1.88 -29.26
CA LEU A 49 -34.04 1.53 -28.55
C LEU A 49 -33.04 2.65 -28.82
N ALA A 50 -33.04 3.64 -27.95
CA ALA A 50 -31.89 4.50 -27.75
C ALA A 50 -30.78 3.59 -27.23
N SER A 51 -30.03 2.98 -28.16
CA SER A 51 -28.72 2.45 -27.89
C SER A 51 -27.87 3.62 -27.41
N ALA A 52 -27.83 3.81 -26.10
CA ALA A 52 -26.89 4.68 -25.45
C ALA A 52 -25.50 4.15 -25.83
N LEU A 53 -24.91 4.79 -26.84
CA LEU A 53 -23.48 4.66 -27.11
C LEU A 53 -22.81 4.94 -25.76
N PRO A 54 -21.95 4.05 -25.24
CA PRO A 54 -21.22 4.34 -24.03
C PRO A 54 -20.52 5.68 -24.25
N ALA A 55 -20.77 6.64 -23.36
CA ALA A 55 -20.16 7.95 -23.48
C ALA A 55 -18.66 7.74 -23.59
N SER A 56 -18.07 8.12 -24.73
CA SER A 56 -16.63 8.02 -24.92
C SER A 56 -16.00 8.77 -23.76
N ALA A 57 -15.24 8.07 -22.91
CA ALA A 57 -14.60 8.67 -21.75
C ALA A 57 -13.87 9.93 -22.22
N ALA A 58 -14.14 11.06 -21.56
CA ALA A 58 -13.66 12.37 -22.02
C ALA A 58 -12.13 12.46 -22.06
N VAL A 59 -11.46 11.56 -21.33
CA VAL A 59 -10.02 11.33 -21.31
C VAL A 59 -9.78 9.87 -21.69
N LYS A 60 -8.78 9.58 -22.54
CA LYS A 60 -8.41 8.20 -22.83
C LYS A 60 -7.67 7.60 -21.63
N ALA A 61 -7.96 6.33 -21.32
CA ALA A 61 -7.26 5.59 -20.27
C ALA A 61 -5.73 5.61 -20.46
N SER A 62 -5.25 5.46 -21.70
CA SER A 62 -3.82 5.57 -22.05
C SER A 62 -3.18 6.85 -21.52
N ASP A 63 -3.89 7.98 -21.61
CA ASP A 63 -3.35 9.29 -21.26
C ASP A 63 -3.26 9.44 -19.73
N VAL A 64 -4.22 8.88 -18.99
CA VAL A 64 -4.21 8.82 -17.52
C VAL A 64 -3.03 7.97 -17.03
N ILE A 65 -2.83 6.79 -17.61
CA ILE A 65 -1.77 5.86 -17.22
C ILE A 65 -0.39 6.37 -17.64
N GLN A 66 -0.23 6.90 -18.85
CA GLN A 66 1.03 7.51 -19.29
C GLN A 66 1.45 8.66 -18.37
N ARG A 67 0.51 9.55 -18.00
CA ARG A 67 0.78 10.62 -17.03
C ARG A 67 1.10 10.10 -15.63
N ALA A 68 0.47 9.03 -15.17
CA ALA A 68 0.82 8.38 -13.91
C ALA A 68 2.27 7.85 -13.93
N ILE A 69 2.65 7.17 -15.01
CA ILE A 69 3.98 6.58 -15.20
C ILE A 69 5.06 7.68 -15.27
N ASP A 70 4.90 8.66 -16.15
CA ASP A 70 5.93 9.67 -16.42
C ASP A 70 5.95 10.80 -15.39
N GLY A 71 4.78 11.19 -14.88
CA GLY A 71 4.63 12.27 -13.89
C GLY A 71 4.86 11.81 -12.44
N PHE A 72 4.77 10.51 -12.14
CA PHE A 72 4.97 10.00 -10.79
C PHE A 72 5.89 8.76 -10.72
N VAL A 73 5.55 7.65 -11.38
CA VAL A 73 6.21 6.35 -11.10
C VAL A 73 7.71 6.38 -11.42
N ARG A 74 8.08 6.73 -12.66
CA ARG A 74 9.48 6.86 -13.08
C ARG A 74 10.27 7.85 -12.21
N PRO A 75 9.84 9.11 -12.01
CA PRO A 75 10.61 10.05 -11.19
C PRO A 75 10.61 9.70 -9.69
N ALA A 76 9.63 8.95 -9.17
CA ALA A 76 9.64 8.50 -7.78
C ALA A 76 10.66 7.37 -7.54
N TYR A 77 10.75 6.37 -8.44
CA TYR A 77 11.79 5.34 -8.33
C TYR A 77 13.20 5.88 -8.64
N ALA A 78 13.34 6.85 -9.54
CA ALA A 78 14.61 7.55 -9.75
C ALA A 78 15.10 8.22 -8.45
N ARG A 79 14.24 8.99 -7.76
CA ARG A 79 14.58 9.60 -6.46
C ARG A 79 14.90 8.57 -5.36
N LEU A 80 14.22 7.42 -5.34
CA LEU A 80 14.55 6.33 -4.41
C LEU A 80 15.98 5.81 -4.65
N HIS A 81 16.35 5.59 -5.91
CA HIS A 81 17.68 5.15 -6.30
C HIS A 81 18.75 6.20 -5.94
N ASP A 82 18.53 7.48 -6.24
CA ASP A 82 19.46 8.58 -5.88
C ASP A 82 19.77 8.62 -4.37
N HIS A 83 18.74 8.43 -3.52
CA HIS A 83 18.92 8.35 -2.07
C HIS A 83 19.56 7.04 -1.61
N ALA A 84 19.27 5.91 -2.25
CA ALA A 84 19.85 4.62 -1.90
C ALA A 84 21.35 4.50 -2.25
N ASP A 85 21.78 5.07 -3.37
CA ASP A 85 23.19 5.24 -3.73
C ASP A 85 23.91 6.19 -2.75
N SER A 86 23.27 7.31 -2.39
CA SER A 86 23.79 8.26 -1.39
C SER A 86 23.95 7.61 -0.01
N LEU A 87 22.97 6.83 0.44
CA LEU A 87 23.04 6.00 1.65
C LEU A 87 24.15 4.95 1.57
N THR A 88 24.32 4.30 0.42
CA THR A 88 25.40 3.32 0.20
C THR A 88 26.78 3.98 0.29
N LYS A 89 26.95 5.19 -0.26
CA LYS A 89 28.18 5.99 -0.14
C LYS A 89 28.44 6.42 1.31
N ALA A 90 27.41 6.87 2.03
CA ALA A 90 27.52 7.25 3.44
C ALA A 90 27.90 6.05 4.33
N MET A 91 27.28 4.88 4.11
CA MET A 91 27.65 3.64 4.82
C MET A 91 29.10 3.20 4.54
N ARG A 92 29.57 3.27 3.29
CA ARG A 92 30.97 2.99 2.96
C ARG A 92 31.92 3.95 3.69
N THR A 93 31.61 5.25 3.67
CA THR A 93 32.39 6.31 4.34
C THR A 93 32.48 6.07 5.86
N LEU A 94 31.36 5.67 6.47
CA LEU A 94 31.29 5.27 7.88
C LEU A 94 32.18 4.05 8.17
N CYS A 95 32.19 3.02 7.32
CA CYS A 95 33.00 1.83 7.56
C CYS A 95 34.50 2.07 7.31
N ASP A 96 34.86 2.87 6.32
CA ASP A 96 36.26 3.18 5.99
C ASP A 96 36.90 4.11 7.04
N ALA A 97 36.13 5.07 7.57
CA ALA A 97 36.58 6.02 8.57
C ALA A 97 35.53 6.22 9.70
N PRO A 98 35.37 5.27 10.64
CA PRO A 98 34.39 5.38 11.71
C PRO A 98 34.53 6.67 12.53
N SER A 99 33.43 7.42 12.64
CA SER A 99 33.32 8.65 13.42
C SER A 99 31.85 8.94 13.73
N GLN A 100 31.59 9.81 14.71
CA GLN A 100 30.22 10.25 15.01
C GLN A 100 29.61 11.03 13.83
N ASP A 101 30.39 11.90 13.19
CA ASP A 101 29.93 12.71 12.05
C ASP A 101 29.53 11.82 10.86
N HIS A 102 30.29 10.77 10.56
CA HIS A 102 29.94 9.83 9.49
C HIS A 102 28.76 8.92 9.87
N LEU A 103 28.59 8.59 11.16
CA LEU A 103 27.43 7.84 11.64
C LEU A 103 26.15 8.68 11.49
N ASP A 104 26.21 9.96 11.82
CA ASP A 104 25.07 10.86 11.68
C ASP A 104 24.79 11.22 10.21
N ALA A 105 25.81 11.27 9.34
CA ALA A 105 25.62 11.32 7.88
C ALA A 105 24.89 10.09 7.33
N ALA A 106 25.31 8.88 7.71
CA ALA A 106 24.62 7.64 7.30
C ALA A 106 23.17 7.57 7.81
N ARG A 107 22.90 8.10 9.02
CA ARG A 107 21.55 8.25 9.59
C ARG A 107 20.70 9.30 8.85
N ALA A 108 21.31 10.38 8.38
CA ALA A 108 20.63 11.38 7.56
C ALA A 108 20.19 10.77 6.21
N GLU A 109 21.10 10.09 5.49
CA GLU A 109 20.77 9.43 4.22
C GLU A 109 19.78 8.27 4.40
N PHE A 110 19.85 7.53 5.51
CA PHE A 110 18.82 6.52 5.84
C PHE A 110 17.44 7.16 5.96
N SER A 111 17.37 8.35 6.58
CA SER A 111 16.11 9.09 6.73
C SER A 111 15.59 9.63 5.39
N GLY A 112 16.49 10.13 4.52
CA GLY A 112 16.15 10.51 3.14
C GLY A 112 15.66 9.34 2.29
N THR A 113 16.28 8.15 2.46
CA THR A 113 15.85 6.92 1.79
C THR A 113 14.47 6.45 2.29
N VAL A 114 14.18 6.58 3.59
CA VAL A 114 12.85 6.33 4.14
C VAL A 114 11.81 7.32 3.59
N ASP A 115 12.14 8.61 3.49
CA ASP A 115 11.26 9.61 2.89
C ASP A 115 10.94 9.26 1.41
N ALA A 116 11.96 8.94 0.62
CA ALA A 116 11.81 8.57 -0.79
C ALA A 116 11.04 7.25 -0.98
N TRP A 117 11.32 6.23 -0.17
CA TRP A 117 10.59 4.96 -0.18
C TRP A 117 9.12 5.18 0.16
N SER A 118 8.80 5.88 1.26
CA SER A 118 7.40 6.05 1.66
C SER A 118 6.58 6.91 0.70
N VAL A 119 7.21 7.73 -0.15
CA VAL A 119 6.54 8.37 -1.28
C VAL A 119 6.19 7.37 -2.39
N VAL A 120 7.08 6.44 -2.74
CA VAL A 120 6.87 5.52 -3.88
C VAL A 120 6.19 4.20 -3.50
N GLU A 121 6.14 3.82 -2.22
CA GLU A 121 5.63 2.51 -1.77
C GLU A 121 4.13 2.27 -2.00
N ILE A 122 3.39 3.31 -2.41
CA ILE A 122 2.07 3.19 -3.02
C ILE A 122 2.09 2.27 -4.27
N ILE A 123 3.17 2.29 -5.05
CA ILE A 123 3.33 1.42 -6.22
C ILE A 123 3.73 0.02 -5.74
N ARG A 124 2.73 -0.86 -5.67
CA ARG A 124 2.85 -2.27 -5.26
C ARG A 124 2.63 -3.23 -6.43
N ILE A 125 2.87 -2.75 -7.66
CA ILE A 125 2.59 -3.44 -8.92
C ILE A 125 3.81 -3.38 -9.85
N GLY A 126 3.85 -4.25 -10.86
CA GLY A 126 4.92 -4.25 -11.85
C GLY A 126 6.28 -4.67 -11.28
N PRO A 127 7.41 -4.04 -11.65
CA PRO A 127 8.76 -4.56 -11.34
C PRO A 127 9.11 -4.76 -9.86
N ILE A 128 8.44 -4.08 -8.94
CA ILE A 128 8.66 -4.17 -7.49
C ILE A 128 8.14 -5.48 -6.87
N THR A 129 7.24 -6.21 -7.56
CA THR A 129 6.69 -7.49 -7.07
C THR A 129 7.56 -8.69 -7.47
N GLN A 130 8.53 -8.49 -8.37
CA GLN A 130 9.47 -9.53 -8.80
C GLN A 130 10.46 -9.85 -7.67
N ASP A 131 10.86 -11.11 -7.55
CA ASP A 131 11.92 -11.60 -6.65
C ASP A 131 11.79 -11.15 -5.18
N ASN A 132 10.55 -10.94 -4.72
CA ASN A 132 10.19 -10.39 -3.41
C ASN A 132 10.86 -9.04 -3.12
N ARG A 133 11.11 -8.21 -4.15
CA ARG A 133 11.78 -6.90 -4.01
C ARG A 133 11.06 -5.98 -3.01
N LEU A 134 9.73 -6.01 -2.97
CA LEU A 134 8.93 -5.26 -1.99
C LEU A 134 9.25 -5.67 -0.54
N GLU A 135 9.24 -6.97 -0.23
CA GLU A 135 9.52 -7.50 1.10
C GLU A 135 11.01 -7.37 1.47
N ARG A 136 11.92 -7.47 0.48
CA ARG A 136 13.36 -7.25 0.64
C ARG A 136 13.73 -5.78 0.83
N MET A 137 12.92 -4.86 0.32
CA MET A 137 13.03 -3.43 0.61
C MET A 137 12.48 -3.11 2.00
N LEU A 138 11.32 -3.68 2.36
CA LEU A 138 10.69 -3.46 3.66
C LEU A 138 9.83 -4.64 4.13
N PHE A 139 10.40 -5.51 4.96
CA PHE A 139 9.66 -6.55 5.67
C PHE A 139 8.88 -5.95 6.86
N TRP A 140 7.61 -5.59 6.64
CA TRP A 140 6.72 -5.06 7.67
C TRP A 140 5.26 -5.43 7.39
N PRO A 141 4.45 -5.80 8.40
CA PRO A 141 4.71 -5.72 9.84
C PRO A 141 5.36 -6.98 10.44
N ASP A 142 6.48 -6.83 11.13
CA ASP A 142 7.14 -7.92 11.86
C ASP A 142 6.44 -8.21 13.22
N ARG A 143 5.15 -8.58 13.17
CA ARG A 143 4.27 -8.75 14.36
C ARG A 143 4.77 -9.78 15.37
N LYS A 144 5.70 -10.66 14.98
CA LYS A 144 6.30 -11.73 15.81
C LYS A 144 7.79 -11.50 16.06
N SER A 145 8.33 -10.33 15.71
CA SER A 145 9.77 -9.98 15.80
C SER A 145 10.68 -11.08 15.22
N ILE A 146 10.28 -11.71 14.11
CA ILE A 146 11.01 -12.78 13.43
C ILE A 146 12.18 -12.19 12.64
N GLY A 147 11.96 -11.10 11.90
CA GLY A 147 13.01 -10.37 11.20
C GLY A 147 14.02 -9.77 12.16
N LEU A 148 13.51 -9.02 13.16
CA LEU A 148 14.36 -8.42 14.20
C LEU A 148 15.28 -9.46 14.88
N ARG A 149 14.75 -10.65 15.21
CA ARG A 149 15.55 -11.73 15.82
C ARG A 149 16.59 -12.31 14.86
N GLN A 150 16.33 -12.37 13.56
CA GLN A 150 17.34 -12.81 12.58
C GLN A 150 18.45 -11.77 12.40
N VAL A 151 18.10 -10.48 12.35
CA VAL A 151 19.06 -9.36 12.30
C VAL A 151 19.95 -9.36 13.55
N GLN A 152 19.35 -9.50 14.74
CA GLN A 152 20.08 -9.63 16.01
C GLN A 152 20.98 -10.86 16.06
N ALA A 153 20.50 -12.01 15.56
CA ALA A 153 21.31 -13.24 15.49
C ALA A 153 22.49 -13.12 14.51
N ALA A 154 22.32 -12.45 13.36
CA ALA A 154 23.40 -12.19 12.42
C ALA A 154 24.49 -11.31 13.04
N LEU A 155 24.10 -10.24 13.76
CA LEU A 155 25.01 -9.38 14.52
C LEU A 155 25.74 -10.13 15.64
N ALA A 156 25.03 -10.89 16.47
CA ALA A 156 25.61 -11.64 17.58
C ALA A 156 26.57 -12.76 17.13
N ASN A 157 26.23 -13.48 16.06
CA ASN A 157 27.03 -14.59 15.55
C ASN A 157 28.09 -14.17 14.49
N LYS A 158 28.06 -12.90 14.06
CA LYS A 158 28.90 -12.37 12.97
C LYS A 158 28.82 -13.21 11.68
N ASP A 159 27.60 -13.48 11.21
CA ASP A 159 27.33 -14.27 10.00
C ASP A 159 27.93 -13.60 8.75
N GLN A 160 29.13 -14.03 8.35
CA GLN A 160 29.87 -13.46 7.22
C GLN A 160 29.06 -13.46 5.91
N THR A 161 28.13 -14.39 5.75
CA THR A 161 27.28 -14.50 4.54
C THR A 161 26.09 -13.52 4.53
N ALA A 162 25.85 -12.79 5.63
CA ALA A 162 24.96 -11.63 5.66
C ALA A 162 25.71 -10.31 5.43
N ALA A 163 27.01 -10.26 5.69
CA ALA A 163 27.87 -9.10 5.42
C ALA A 163 28.46 -9.09 3.98
N ASP A 164 28.20 -10.13 3.19
CA ASP A 164 28.53 -10.19 1.77
C ASP A 164 27.31 -9.79 0.92
N PRO A 165 27.36 -8.68 0.14
CA PRO A 165 26.26 -8.25 -0.72
C PRO A 165 25.76 -9.33 -1.69
N ALA A 166 26.64 -10.18 -2.21
CA ALA A 166 26.29 -11.22 -3.18
C ALA A 166 25.52 -12.39 -2.55
N GLN A 167 25.73 -12.64 -1.25
CA GLN A 167 25.04 -13.70 -0.50
C GLN A 167 23.81 -13.18 0.26
N LEU A 168 23.83 -11.92 0.71
CA LEU A 168 22.73 -11.29 1.44
C LEU A 168 21.41 -11.33 0.66
N ALA A 169 21.44 -11.10 -0.66
CA ALA A 169 20.25 -11.13 -1.51
C ALA A 169 19.49 -12.47 -1.44
N ALA A 170 20.20 -13.58 -1.23
CA ALA A 170 19.64 -14.93 -1.11
C ALA A 170 19.26 -15.33 0.34
N LYS A 171 19.54 -14.48 1.33
CA LYS A 171 19.07 -14.66 2.71
C LYS A 171 17.58 -14.35 2.84
N SER A 172 17.01 -14.71 3.98
CA SER A 172 15.67 -14.31 4.40
C SER A 172 15.42 -12.81 4.15
N VAL A 173 14.29 -12.48 3.52
CA VAL A 173 13.88 -11.08 3.23
C VAL A 173 13.90 -10.20 4.48
N ALA A 174 13.61 -10.80 5.64
CA ALA A 174 13.56 -10.13 6.94
C ALA A 174 14.95 -9.81 7.55
N MET A 175 16.04 -10.22 6.88
CA MET A 175 17.42 -9.81 7.16
C MET A 175 17.91 -8.69 6.22
N GLN A 176 17.05 -8.22 5.31
CA GLN A 176 17.36 -7.21 4.31
C GLN A 176 16.55 -5.92 4.56
N GLY A 177 16.79 -4.91 3.73
CA GLY A 177 15.93 -3.74 3.64
C GLY A 177 15.99 -2.77 4.82
N LEU A 178 15.10 -1.77 4.75
CA LEU A 178 15.07 -0.61 5.64
C LEU A 178 14.89 -1.00 7.12
N GLY A 179 14.13 -2.07 7.40
CA GLY A 179 13.93 -2.57 8.76
C GLY A 179 15.19 -3.20 9.38
N ALA A 180 16.01 -3.90 8.59
CA ALA A 180 17.29 -4.43 9.07
C ALA A 180 18.30 -3.29 9.28
N LEU A 181 18.37 -2.35 8.33
CA LEU A 181 19.27 -1.20 8.41
C LEU A 181 18.91 -0.22 9.54
N GLU A 182 17.62 -0.03 9.86
CA GLU A 182 17.19 0.72 11.04
C GLU A 182 17.81 0.13 12.32
N PHE A 183 17.80 -1.19 12.48
CA PHE A 183 18.40 -1.82 13.66
C PHE A 183 19.92 -1.71 13.67
N VAL A 184 20.57 -1.77 12.49
CA VAL A 184 22.03 -1.56 12.37
C VAL A 184 22.44 -0.12 12.71
N LEU A 185 21.64 0.90 12.38
CA LEU A 185 21.97 2.31 12.62
C LEU A 185 21.45 2.90 13.96
N TYR A 186 20.41 2.29 14.55
CA TYR A 186 19.71 2.83 15.74
C TYR A 186 19.37 1.79 16.81
N GLY A 187 19.58 0.49 16.57
CA GLY A 187 19.35 -0.58 17.55
C GLY A 187 20.55 -0.85 18.45
N ASP A 188 20.28 -1.25 19.71
CA ASP A 188 21.20 -1.56 20.82
C ASP A 188 22.61 -1.98 20.36
N GLY A 189 23.64 -1.16 20.63
CA GLY A 189 25.00 -1.35 20.12
C GLY A 189 25.37 -0.47 18.91
N ALA A 190 24.47 0.39 18.41
CA ALA A 190 24.72 1.26 17.26
C ALA A 190 25.79 2.33 17.51
N GLU A 191 26.02 2.71 18.75
CA GLU A 191 27.09 3.60 19.18
C GLU A 191 28.49 3.08 18.81
N THR A 192 28.66 1.76 18.66
CA THR A 192 29.93 1.15 18.25
C THR A 192 30.34 1.50 16.82
N LEU A 193 29.39 1.92 15.95
CA LEU A 193 29.67 2.32 14.57
C LEU A 193 30.46 3.64 14.47
N ALA A 194 30.45 4.47 15.52
CA ALA A 194 31.28 5.67 15.57
C ALA A 194 32.77 5.33 15.91
N GLY A 195 33.06 4.08 16.25
CA GLY A 195 34.39 3.55 16.57
C GLY A 195 34.79 2.36 15.69
N LYS A 196 35.94 1.76 15.97
CA LYS A 196 36.48 0.61 15.22
C LYS A 196 36.12 -0.75 15.84
N ASP A 197 35.22 -0.75 16.83
CA ASP A 197 35.00 -1.89 17.72
C ASP A 197 34.07 -2.97 17.13
N ASP A 198 33.19 -2.59 16.19
CA ASP A 198 32.30 -3.52 15.48
C ASP A 198 32.36 -3.40 13.94
N PRO A 199 33.46 -3.87 13.31
CA PRO A 199 33.58 -3.89 11.85
C PRO A 199 32.55 -4.80 11.18
N TYR A 200 31.99 -5.79 11.90
CA TYR A 200 30.96 -6.68 11.35
C TYR A 200 29.62 -5.95 11.21
N ARG A 201 29.17 -5.23 12.25
CA ARG A 201 27.93 -4.41 12.17
C ARG A 201 28.00 -3.43 11.01
N CYS A 202 29.16 -2.79 10.79
CA CYS A 202 29.33 -1.86 9.67
C CYS A 202 29.26 -2.58 8.31
N ALA A 203 30.02 -3.68 8.13
CA ALA A 203 30.00 -4.46 6.89
C ALA A 203 28.59 -4.99 6.54
N TYR A 204 27.84 -5.48 7.53
CA TYR A 204 26.45 -5.89 7.35
C TYR A 204 25.54 -4.72 6.97
N GLY A 205 25.68 -3.55 7.63
CA GLY A 205 24.94 -2.33 7.26
C GLY A 205 25.23 -1.88 5.82
N ALA A 206 26.49 -1.90 5.40
CA ALA A 206 26.91 -1.55 4.05
C ALA A 206 26.39 -2.55 3.00
N ALA A 207 26.33 -3.85 3.32
CA ALA A 207 25.73 -4.87 2.46
C ALA A 207 24.21 -4.67 2.32
N VAL A 208 23.50 -4.36 3.41
CA VAL A 208 22.05 -4.07 3.38
C VAL A 208 21.77 -2.80 2.57
N ALA A 209 22.55 -1.72 2.75
CA ALA A 209 22.43 -0.49 1.97
C ALA A 209 22.65 -0.73 0.47
N GLY A 210 23.72 -1.46 0.10
CA GLY A 210 23.99 -1.80 -1.31
C GLY A 210 22.90 -2.69 -1.95
N ASN A 211 22.24 -3.55 -1.17
CA ASN A 211 21.10 -4.34 -1.67
C ASN A 211 19.82 -3.48 -1.83
N ILE A 212 19.60 -2.48 -0.97
CA ILE A 212 18.52 -1.47 -1.14
C ILE A 212 18.76 -0.69 -2.44
N ASP A 213 19.98 -0.21 -2.66
CA ASP A 213 20.42 0.48 -3.87
C ASP A 213 20.22 -0.37 -5.14
N THR A 214 20.71 -1.62 -5.12
CA THR A 214 20.50 -2.58 -6.22
C THR A 214 19.02 -2.77 -6.56
N ILE A 215 18.14 -2.92 -5.54
CA ILE A 215 16.70 -3.08 -5.77
C ILE A 215 16.07 -1.80 -6.34
N ALA A 216 16.49 -0.62 -5.88
CA ALA A 216 15.99 0.65 -6.39
C ALA A 216 16.42 0.89 -7.85
N ALA A 217 17.68 0.60 -8.19
CA ALA A 217 18.22 0.63 -9.54
C ALA A 217 17.44 -0.32 -10.48
N ASP A 218 17.37 -1.61 -10.14
CA ASP A 218 16.65 -2.66 -10.87
C ASP A 218 15.22 -2.24 -11.22
N VAL A 219 14.49 -1.69 -10.24
CA VAL A 219 13.09 -1.30 -10.41
C VAL A 219 12.97 -0.03 -11.26
N SER A 220 13.85 0.94 -11.06
CA SER A 220 13.93 2.15 -11.90
C SER A 220 14.20 1.80 -13.38
N ASP A 221 15.19 0.94 -13.64
CA ASP A 221 15.52 0.48 -15.00
C ASP A 221 14.38 -0.32 -15.63
N ALA A 222 13.73 -1.20 -14.86
CA ALA A 222 12.60 -1.99 -15.34
C ALA A 222 11.34 -1.14 -15.64
N TRP A 223 11.14 -0.02 -14.94
CA TRP A 223 10.11 0.98 -15.28
C TRP A 223 10.49 1.82 -16.50
N ASN A 224 11.78 1.99 -16.78
CA ASN A 224 12.26 2.74 -17.94
C ASN A 224 12.41 1.91 -19.22
N LYS A 225 12.42 0.57 -19.11
CA LYS A 225 12.52 -0.37 -20.23
C LYS A 225 11.41 -0.12 -21.29
N PRO A 226 11.74 0.15 -22.58
CA PRO A 226 10.75 0.50 -23.61
C PRO A 226 9.71 -0.60 -23.89
N ASP A 227 10.10 -1.87 -23.81
CA ASP A 227 9.24 -3.06 -23.93
C ASP A 227 8.91 -3.66 -22.55
N GLY A 228 8.84 -2.81 -21.51
CA GLY A 228 8.62 -3.19 -20.12
C GLY A 228 7.16 -3.15 -19.66
N PHE A 229 6.95 -3.28 -18.35
CA PHE A 229 5.62 -3.20 -17.71
C PHE A 229 4.92 -1.86 -17.99
N ALA A 230 5.67 -0.76 -18.05
CA ALA A 230 5.16 0.57 -18.35
C ALA A 230 4.40 0.63 -19.70
N GLU A 231 4.98 0.04 -20.74
CA GLU A 231 4.41 0.00 -22.09
C GLU A 231 3.12 -0.84 -22.12
N LEU A 232 3.12 -1.98 -21.43
CA LEU A 232 1.93 -2.82 -21.28
C LEU A 232 0.80 -2.09 -20.53
N TRP A 233 1.12 -1.33 -19.48
CA TRP A 233 0.10 -0.62 -18.70
C TRP A 233 -0.46 0.59 -19.45
N ALA A 234 0.39 1.35 -20.15
CA ALA A 234 -0.03 2.52 -20.93
C ALA A 234 -0.80 2.17 -22.22
N ASN A 235 -0.53 1.01 -22.83
CA ASN A 235 -1.10 0.59 -24.12
C ASN A 235 -1.96 -0.69 -24.01
N PRO A 236 -3.12 -0.63 -23.34
CA PRO A 236 -4.03 -1.76 -23.25
C PRO A 236 -4.64 -2.13 -24.61
N GLY A 237 -4.97 -3.41 -24.81
CA GLY A 237 -5.64 -3.88 -26.02
C GLY A 237 -5.70 -5.39 -26.19
N PRO A 238 -6.37 -5.92 -27.24
CA PRO A 238 -6.65 -7.35 -27.39
C PRO A 238 -5.45 -8.31 -27.51
N ARG A 239 -4.24 -7.78 -27.71
CA ARG A 239 -2.97 -8.54 -27.77
C ARG A 239 -2.05 -8.29 -26.57
N ASN A 240 -2.46 -7.43 -25.65
CA ASN A 240 -1.74 -7.14 -24.42
C ASN A 240 -1.97 -8.29 -23.43
N ALA A 241 -0.90 -8.73 -22.76
CA ALA A 241 -0.94 -9.87 -21.86
C ALA A 241 -1.52 -9.54 -20.46
N LEU A 242 -1.58 -8.26 -20.09
CA LEU A 242 -1.99 -7.78 -18.77
C LEU A 242 -3.30 -6.99 -18.79
N TYR A 243 -3.48 -6.09 -19.77
CA TYR A 243 -4.61 -5.15 -19.83
C TYR A 243 -5.28 -5.20 -21.21
N ARG A 244 -6.45 -5.82 -21.29
CA ARG A 244 -7.22 -6.03 -22.52
C ARG A 244 -7.89 -4.75 -23.03
N ASP A 245 -8.23 -3.85 -22.12
CA ASP A 245 -8.82 -2.55 -22.41
C ASP A 245 -8.42 -1.46 -21.40
N GLY A 246 -8.84 -0.23 -21.67
CA GLY A 246 -8.53 0.93 -20.83
C GLY A 246 -9.18 0.91 -19.44
N THR A 247 -10.29 0.20 -19.27
CA THR A 247 -10.97 0.08 -17.98
C THR A 247 -10.13 -0.80 -17.06
N GLU A 248 -9.60 -1.93 -17.54
CA GLU A 248 -8.68 -2.77 -16.76
C GLU A 248 -7.44 -1.98 -16.31
N ALA A 249 -6.82 -1.19 -17.20
CA ALA A 249 -5.64 -0.38 -16.87
C ALA A 249 -5.91 0.72 -15.81
N VAL A 250 -7.07 1.40 -15.89
CA VAL A 250 -7.49 2.41 -14.88
C VAL A 250 -7.94 1.74 -13.58
N THR A 251 -8.52 0.54 -13.64
CA THR A 251 -8.87 -0.26 -12.45
C THR A 251 -7.63 -0.56 -11.61
N GLU A 252 -6.51 -0.93 -12.25
CA GLU A 252 -5.23 -1.12 -11.57
C GLU A 252 -4.77 0.16 -10.84
N LEU A 253 -4.83 1.32 -11.50
CA LEU A 253 -4.45 2.60 -10.88
C LEU A 253 -5.35 2.95 -9.69
N VAL A 254 -6.66 2.68 -9.77
CA VAL A 254 -7.59 2.87 -8.64
C VAL A 254 -7.28 1.87 -7.51
N GLY A 255 -6.96 0.61 -7.84
CA GLY A 255 -6.54 -0.42 -6.89
C GLY A 255 -5.27 -0.06 -6.13
N VAL A 256 -4.29 0.55 -6.81
CA VAL A 256 -3.07 1.11 -6.21
C VAL A 256 -3.38 2.10 -5.08
N PHE A 257 -4.36 2.99 -5.25
CA PHE A 257 -4.81 3.90 -4.18
C PHE A 257 -5.54 3.17 -3.04
N ILE A 258 -6.39 2.19 -3.36
CA ILE A 258 -7.17 1.44 -2.36
C ILE A 258 -6.23 0.64 -1.44
N ASN A 259 -5.32 -0.14 -2.03
CA ASN A 259 -4.39 -0.99 -1.31
C ASN A 259 -3.47 -0.19 -0.39
N GLU A 260 -2.97 0.97 -0.84
CA GLU A 260 -2.12 1.81 0.01
C GLU A 260 -2.92 2.53 1.12
N LEU A 261 -4.18 2.93 0.88
CA LEU A 261 -5.03 3.46 1.95
C LEU A 261 -5.30 2.42 3.04
N GLU A 262 -5.54 1.16 2.65
CA GLU A 262 -5.68 0.04 3.59
C GLU A 262 -4.37 -0.20 4.35
N MET A 263 -3.22 -0.19 3.66
CA MET A 263 -1.92 -0.35 4.31
C MET A 263 -1.62 0.77 5.31
N VAL A 264 -1.78 2.04 4.91
CA VAL A 264 -1.53 3.20 5.77
C VAL A 264 -2.45 3.18 7.00
N ARG A 265 -3.75 2.97 6.78
CA ARG A 265 -4.76 2.98 7.86
C ARG A 265 -4.60 1.79 8.81
N ASP A 266 -4.58 0.56 8.29
CA ASP A 266 -4.75 -0.65 9.09
C ASP A 266 -3.42 -1.30 9.51
N VAL A 267 -2.33 -1.06 8.77
CA VAL A 267 -1.01 -1.64 9.06
C VAL A 267 -0.04 -0.60 9.60
N ARG A 268 0.10 0.57 8.97
CA ARG A 268 1.05 1.61 9.41
C ARG A 268 0.56 2.33 10.66
N LEU A 269 -0.69 2.79 10.69
CA LEU A 269 -1.27 3.57 11.79
C LEU A 269 -1.86 2.68 12.91
N LYS A 270 -2.91 1.90 12.64
CA LYS A 270 -3.56 1.02 13.65
C LYS A 270 -2.65 -0.09 14.20
N GLY A 271 -1.49 -0.33 13.59
CA GLY A 271 -0.43 -1.16 14.15
C GLY A 271 0.07 -0.65 15.51
N PHE A 272 0.06 0.67 15.73
CA PHE A 272 0.54 1.29 16.97
C PHE A 272 -0.46 2.23 17.65
N LEU A 273 -1.36 2.87 16.91
CA LEU A 273 -2.40 3.74 17.47
C LEU A 273 -3.59 2.89 17.93
N GLY A 274 -3.83 2.87 19.24
CA GLY A 274 -4.98 2.24 19.87
C GLY A 274 -6.24 3.11 19.80
N GLY A 275 -7.39 2.51 20.14
CA GLY A 275 -8.66 3.25 20.26
C GLY A 275 -8.72 4.19 21.47
N ASN A 276 -7.73 4.10 22.37
CA ASN A 276 -7.50 4.98 23.51
C ASN A 276 -5.99 4.98 23.85
N PRO A 277 -5.48 5.95 24.64
CA PRO A 277 -4.06 6.03 24.99
C PRO A 277 -3.51 4.77 25.68
N GLU A 278 -4.33 4.07 26.46
CA GLU A 278 -3.93 2.84 27.16
C GLU A 278 -3.69 1.65 26.22
N ALA A 279 -4.22 1.69 25.00
CA ALA A 279 -4.05 0.66 23.98
C ALA A 279 -2.94 0.97 22.96
N ASP A 280 -2.27 2.12 23.08
CA ASP A 280 -1.18 2.53 22.18
C ASP A 280 0.08 1.66 22.35
N LYS A 281 0.78 1.40 21.25
CA LYS A 281 1.93 0.49 21.18
C LYS A 281 3.10 1.13 20.42
N PRO A 282 3.78 2.14 20.98
CA PRO A 282 4.82 2.90 20.27
C PRO A 282 5.90 2.03 19.61
N LYS A 283 6.31 0.92 20.23
CA LYS A 283 7.31 -0.01 19.66
C LYS A 283 6.80 -0.89 18.51
N GLN A 284 5.52 -0.79 18.16
CA GLN A 284 4.90 -1.36 16.96
C GLN A 284 4.67 -0.29 15.87
N ALA A 285 5.13 0.94 16.05
CA ALA A 285 5.15 1.94 14.99
C ALA A 285 6.32 1.66 14.03
N ILE A 286 6.14 1.88 12.73
CA ILE A 286 7.25 1.73 11.77
C ILE A 286 8.32 2.79 12.03
N TYR A 287 9.59 2.41 11.91
CA TYR A 287 10.77 3.29 12.11
C TYR A 287 10.81 4.03 13.46
N TRP A 288 10.30 3.42 14.53
CA TRP A 288 10.25 4.05 15.85
C TRP A 288 11.63 4.30 16.48
N ARG A 289 12.67 3.54 16.10
CA ARG A 289 14.03 3.72 16.65
C ARG A 289 14.74 4.89 15.98
N SER A 290 14.58 5.03 14.66
CA SER A 290 15.12 6.17 13.91
C SER A 290 14.26 7.43 14.01
N GLN A 291 13.09 7.35 14.64
CA GLN A 291 12.08 8.41 14.74
C GLN A 291 11.44 8.81 13.39
N ASN A 292 11.55 7.96 12.35
CA ASN A 292 11.01 8.24 11.02
C ASN A 292 9.55 7.79 10.82
N THR A 293 8.82 7.44 11.89
CA THR A 293 7.38 7.09 11.82
C THR A 293 6.56 8.20 11.17
N ALA A 294 6.70 9.44 11.65
CA ALA A 294 5.95 10.59 11.16
C ALA A 294 6.30 10.95 9.70
N ARG A 295 7.60 10.84 9.37
CA ARG A 295 8.15 10.96 8.00
C ARG A 295 7.50 9.96 7.04
N SER A 296 7.47 8.68 7.41
CA SER A 296 6.86 7.61 6.61
C SER A 296 5.37 7.87 6.35
N LEU A 297 4.59 8.18 7.39
CA LEU A 297 3.15 8.51 7.25
C LEU A 297 2.91 9.76 6.39
N THR A 298 3.77 10.77 6.48
CA THR A 298 3.75 11.95 5.61
C THR A 298 4.03 11.56 4.16
N GLY A 299 5.10 10.79 3.95
CA GLY A 299 5.53 10.30 2.63
C GLY A 299 4.43 9.52 1.93
N ASN A 300 3.73 8.64 2.64
CA ASN A 300 2.65 7.84 2.06
C ASN A 300 1.55 8.75 1.47
N LEU A 301 0.95 9.65 2.27
CA LEU A 301 -0.12 10.53 1.79
C LEU A 301 0.36 11.56 0.75
N ALA A 302 1.59 12.05 0.87
CA ALA A 302 2.21 12.90 -0.15
C ALA A 302 2.41 12.15 -1.49
N GLY A 303 2.80 10.88 -1.43
CA GLY A 303 2.91 9.98 -2.58
C GLY A 303 1.58 9.75 -3.27
N MET A 304 0.52 9.43 -2.51
CA MET A 304 -0.83 9.32 -3.09
C MET A 304 -1.26 10.64 -3.75
N ASN A 305 -1.03 11.79 -3.10
CA ASN A 305 -1.39 13.07 -3.68
C ASN A 305 -0.63 13.34 -4.99
N ALA A 306 0.68 13.09 -5.02
CA ALA A 306 1.49 13.28 -6.21
C ALA A 306 1.05 12.37 -7.37
N LEU A 307 0.74 11.10 -7.12
CA LEU A 307 0.20 10.18 -8.14
C LEU A 307 -1.19 10.63 -8.64
N PHE A 308 -2.07 11.07 -7.73
CA PHE A 308 -3.43 11.51 -8.08
C PHE A 308 -3.41 12.78 -8.95
N GLN A 309 -2.56 13.75 -8.59
CA GLN A 309 -2.36 14.96 -9.38
C GLN A 309 -1.67 14.68 -10.73
N ALA A 310 -0.62 13.84 -10.74
CA ALA A 310 0.10 13.50 -11.96
C ALA A 310 -0.81 12.80 -12.99
N SER A 311 -1.52 11.74 -12.59
CA SER A 311 -2.43 10.99 -13.46
C SER A 311 -3.58 11.83 -14.05
N GLN A 312 -3.98 12.91 -13.36
CA GLN A 312 -5.21 13.66 -13.64
C GLN A 312 -6.45 12.76 -13.65
N LEU A 313 -6.48 11.74 -12.78
CA LEU A 313 -7.59 10.77 -12.70
C LEU A 313 -8.95 11.46 -12.44
N GLY A 314 -8.94 12.60 -11.74
CA GLY A 314 -10.12 13.44 -11.51
C GLY A 314 -10.78 14.00 -12.78
N ASP A 315 -10.01 14.23 -13.85
CA ASP A 315 -10.53 14.78 -15.12
C ASP A 315 -11.31 13.75 -15.93
N ALA A 316 -11.09 12.46 -15.67
CA ALA A 316 -11.85 11.36 -16.25
C ALA A 316 -13.23 11.16 -15.62
N LEU A 317 -13.54 11.85 -14.51
CA LEU A 317 -14.82 11.74 -13.80
C LEU A 317 -15.96 12.48 -14.51
N SER A 318 -17.18 12.00 -14.30
CA SER A 318 -18.41 12.67 -14.73
C SER A 318 -18.49 14.09 -14.13
N PRO A 319 -19.13 15.08 -14.79
CA PRO A 319 -19.19 16.46 -14.29
C PRO A 319 -19.70 16.57 -12.85
N ASP A 320 -20.70 15.77 -12.49
CA ASP A 320 -21.32 15.72 -11.16
C ASP A 320 -20.43 15.04 -10.10
N ALA A 321 -19.39 14.31 -10.52
CA ALA A 321 -18.42 13.62 -9.67
C ALA A 321 -17.10 14.39 -9.46
N ARG A 322 -16.81 15.43 -10.27
CA ARG A 322 -15.52 16.15 -10.23
C ARG A 322 -15.15 16.77 -8.88
N TRP A 323 -16.14 17.11 -8.05
CA TRP A 323 -15.92 17.58 -6.66
C TRP A 323 -15.11 16.57 -5.81
N MET A 324 -15.14 15.28 -6.17
CA MET A 324 -14.37 14.24 -5.48
C MET A 324 -12.86 14.45 -5.66
N ALA A 325 -12.40 14.96 -6.81
CA ALA A 325 -10.97 15.16 -7.05
C ALA A 325 -10.38 16.21 -6.10
N GLU A 326 -11.06 17.35 -5.93
CA GLU A 326 -10.69 18.38 -4.96
C GLU A 326 -10.80 17.85 -3.52
N SER A 327 -11.86 17.09 -3.22
CA SER A 327 -12.04 16.50 -1.89
C SER A 327 -10.98 15.47 -1.53
N ILE A 328 -10.46 14.71 -2.51
CA ILE A 328 -9.33 13.79 -2.34
C ILE A 328 -8.05 14.59 -2.08
N HIS A 329 -7.79 15.61 -2.90
CA HIS A 329 -6.60 16.46 -2.77
C HIS A 329 -6.51 17.13 -1.38
N ILE A 330 -7.56 17.83 -0.96
CA ILE A 330 -7.63 18.51 0.34
C ILE A 330 -7.39 17.52 1.50
N GLN A 331 -8.01 16.33 1.45
CA GLN A 331 -7.85 15.33 2.49
C GLN A 331 -6.43 14.77 2.56
N LEU A 332 -5.82 14.45 1.42
CA LEU A 332 -4.44 13.95 1.38
C LEU A 332 -3.44 14.99 1.90
N VAL A 333 -3.59 16.27 1.50
CA VAL A 333 -2.75 17.37 1.99
C VAL A 333 -2.92 17.58 3.49
N ASN A 334 -4.15 17.59 4.01
CA ASN A 334 -4.41 17.76 5.44
C ASN A 334 -3.85 16.59 6.28
N GLY A 335 -4.04 15.35 5.83
CA GLY A 335 -3.46 14.18 6.50
C GLY A 335 -1.93 14.22 6.51
N ALA A 336 -1.29 14.54 5.38
CA ALA A 336 0.17 14.70 5.31
C ALA A 336 0.67 15.81 6.26
N ALA A 337 -0.06 16.93 6.36
CA ALA A 337 0.26 18.03 7.27
C ALA A 337 0.13 17.63 8.76
N ASP A 338 -0.84 16.79 9.11
CA ASP A 338 -0.98 16.25 10.47
C ASP A 338 0.17 15.30 10.85
N ALA A 339 0.54 14.39 9.95
CA ALA A 339 1.72 13.54 10.14
C ALA A 339 3.01 14.37 10.25
N THR A 340 3.18 15.40 9.42
CA THR A 340 4.34 16.33 9.46
C THR A 340 4.43 17.10 10.78
N ALA A 341 3.30 17.37 11.43
CA ALA A 341 3.25 18.06 12.71
C ALA A 341 3.62 17.16 13.90
N ILE A 342 3.68 15.83 13.73
CA ILE A 342 4.21 14.90 14.73
C ILE A 342 5.74 15.03 14.78
N ARG A 343 6.26 15.65 15.85
CA ARG A 343 7.69 15.89 16.04
C ARG A 343 8.27 15.02 17.16
N GLY A 344 9.49 14.51 16.93
CA GLY A 344 10.23 13.73 17.91
C GLY A 344 9.76 12.27 18.05
N PRO A 345 10.16 11.58 19.12
CA PRO A 345 9.86 10.16 19.31
C PRO A 345 8.36 9.87 19.40
N ILE A 346 7.91 8.80 18.73
CA ILE A 346 6.48 8.44 18.66
C ILE A 346 5.88 8.10 20.03
N ASP A 347 6.67 7.59 20.99
CA ASP A 347 6.23 7.35 22.36
C ASP A 347 5.94 8.64 23.13
N LYS A 348 6.57 9.77 22.76
CA LYS A 348 6.27 11.10 23.30
C LYS A 348 5.08 11.74 22.61
N ALA A 349 4.95 11.57 21.29
CA ALA A 349 3.80 12.05 20.54
C ALA A 349 2.47 11.40 20.97
N LEU A 350 2.48 10.12 21.35
CA LEU A 350 1.28 9.41 21.79
C LEU A 350 0.78 9.83 23.19
N VAL A 351 1.66 10.31 24.07
CA VAL A 351 1.27 10.81 25.41
C VAL A 351 0.91 12.30 25.42
N ASP A 352 1.28 13.06 24.39
CA ASP A 352 0.85 14.44 24.20
C ASP A 352 -0.56 14.46 23.57
N PRO A 353 -1.59 15.01 24.24
CA PRO A 353 -2.96 14.99 23.72
C PRO A 353 -3.13 15.70 22.36
N ALA A 354 -2.37 16.76 22.09
CA ALA A 354 -2.47 17.52 20.86
C ALA A 354 -1.78 16.81 19.69
N LEU A 355 -0.66 16.14 19.93
CA LEU A 355 0.00 15.30 18.91
C LEU A 355 -0.77 14.00 18.68
N ARG A 356 -1.31 13.36 19.72
CA ARG A 356 -2.17 12.18 19.56
C ARG A 356 -3.44 12.50 18.76
N GLN A 357 -4.09 13.64 19.03
CA GLN A 357 -5.27 14.08 18.29
C GLN A 357 -5.01 14.22 16.77
N LYS A 358 -3.78 14.55 16.36
CA LYS A 358 -3.40 14.60 14.93
C LYS A 358 -3.33 13.21 14.31
N LEU A 359 -2.87 12.20 15.04
CA LEU A 359 -2.92 10.80 14.60
C LEU A 359 -4.36 10.28 14.55
N ASP A 360 -5.21 10.69 15.49
CA ASP A 360 -6.65 10.39 15.46
C ASP A 360 -7.33 11.05 14.23
N HIS A 361 -7.00 12.31 13.91
CA HIS A 361 -7.51 12.97 12.70
C HIS A 361 -6.98 12.32 11.41
N PHE A 362 -5.70 11.95 11.35
CA PHE A 362 -5.12 11.17 10.25
C PHE A 362 -5.87 9.84 10.03
N SER A 363 -6.29 9.16 11.11
CA SER A 363 -7.14 7.96 11.06
C SER A 363 -8.51 8.22 10.44
N LEU A 364 -9.14 9.36 10.77
CA LEU A 364 -10.41 9.79 10.18
C LEU A 364 -10.26 10.14 8.69
N VAL A 365 -9.21 10.90 8.35
CA VAL A 365 -8.90 11.30 6.97
C VAL A 365 -8.67 10.08 6.08
N THR A 366 -7.84 9.13 6.51
CA THR A 366 -7.58 7.90 5.73
C THR A 366 -8.82 7.02 5.59
N SER A 367 -9.66 6.92 6.63
CA SER A 367 -10.95 6.20 6.56
C SER A 367 -11.96 6.86 5.62
N SER A 368 -12.02 8.19 5.62
CA SER A 368 -12.86 8.98 4.70
C SER A 368 -12.38 8.83 3.26
N LEU A 369 -11.07 8.94 3.01
CA LEU A 369 -10.45 8.66 1.71
C LEU A 369 -10.73 7.23 1.22
N SER A 370 -10.70 6.21 2.09
CA SER A 370 -11.05 4.84 1.70
C SER A 370 -12.49 4.72 1.21
N THR A 371 -13.42 5.47 1.81
CA THR A 371 -14.83 5.51 1.37
C THR A 371 -14.97 6.29 0.05
N LEU A 372 -14.25 7.40 -0.08
CA LEU A 372 -14.30 8.26 -1.25
C LEU A 372 -13.71 7.58 -2.49
N ILE A 373 -12.54 6.96 -2.37
CA ILE A 373 -11.87 6.25 -3.45
C ILE A 373 -12.46 4.84 -3.64
N GLY A 374 -12.48 4.02 -2.58
CA GLY A 374 -12.86 2.60 -2.67
C GLY A 374 -14.35 2.32 -2.87
N THR A 375 -15.23 3.32 -2.72
CA THR A 375 -16.67 3.17 -2.97
C THR A 375 -17.24 4.15 -3.99
N ARG A 376 -16.91 5.45 -3.90
CA ARG A 376 -17.52 6.45 -4.79
C ARG A 376 -16.77 6.59 -6.12
N LEU A 377 -15.45 6.73 -6.07
CA LEU A 377 -14.62 6.83 -7.29
C LEU A 377 -14.70 5.55 -8.13
N THR A 378 -14.64 4.37 -7.50
CA THR A 378 -14.82 3.07 -8.18
C THR A 378 -16.16 2.94 -8.90
N ALA A 379 -17.24 3.45 -8.31
CA ALA A 379 -18.57 3.41 -8.92
C ALA A 379 -18.67 4.25 -10.21
N GLU A 380 -17.98 5.39 -10.30
CA GLU A 380 -17.92 6.21 -11.52
C GLU A 380 -17.23 5.49 -12.68
N PHE A 381 -16.28 4.59 -12.39
CA PHE A 381 -15.63 3.72 -13.37
C PHE A 381 -16.38 2.39 -13.62
N GLY A 382 -17.59 2.22 -13.07
CA GLY A 382 -18.38 1.00 -13.21
C GLY A 382 -17.84 -0.21 -12.44
N LEU A 383 -16.94 0.01 -11.49
CA LEU A 383 -16.25 -1.03 -10.73
C LEU A 383 -17.03 -1.36 -9.45
N THR A 384 -17.32 -2.64 -9.22
CA THR A 384 -17.95 -3.10 -7.98
C THR A 384 -16.94 -3.10 -6.83
N ALA A 385 -17.36 -2.59 -5.67
CA ALA A 385 -16.56 -2.65 -4.44
C ALA A 385 -16.25 -4.12 -4.05
N GLY A 386 -14.97 -4.41 -3.81
CA GLY A 386 -14.48 -5.78 -3.57
C GLY A 386 -12.97 -5.99 -3.78
N PHE A 387 -12.23 -4.97 -4.24
CA PHE A 387 -10.79 -5.03 -4.49
C PHE A 387 -9.91 -4.78 -3.22
N SER A 388 -10.19 -5.45 -2.09
CA SER A 388 -9.20 -5.50 -1.00
C SER A 388 -8.27 -6.67 -1.24
N SER A 389 -6.97 -6.39 -1.44
CA SER A 389 -5.96 -7.45 -1.56
C SER A 389 -5.60 -8.10 -0.21
N LEU A 390 -6.16 -7.62 0.91
CA LEU A 390 -5.91 -8.13 2.26
C LEU A 390 -6.85 -9.26 2.69
N ASP A 391 -7.90 -9.54 1.91
CA ASP A 391 -8.82 -10.68 2.11
C ASP A 391 -8.33 -11.97 1.39
N GLY A 392 -7.16 -11.95 0.75
CA GLY A 392 -6.54 -13.09 0.06
C GLY A 392 -5.33 -13.68 0.81
N ASP A 393 -5.48 -14.96 1.19
CA ASP A 393 -4.50 -15.92 1.75
C ASP A 393 -3.84 -15.65 3.14
#